data_AF-A0A6J1P7L2-F1
#
_entry.id   AF-A0A6J1P7L2-F1
#
_cell.length_a   1.000
_cell.length_b   1.000
_cell.length_c   1.000
_cell.angle_alpha   90.00
_cell.angle_beta   90.00
_cell.angle_gamma   90.00
#
_symmetry.space_group_name_H-M   'P 1'
#
loop_
_entity.id
_entity.type
_entity.pdbx_description
1 polymer ?
#
loop_
_entity_poly.entity_id
_entity_poly.type
_entity_poly.pdbx_seq_one_letter_code
_entity_poly.pdbx_strand_id
1 'polypeptide(L)'
;MSVEISDSLELLGVTISSKLNFGQFIESKAKTAGKKLGILNKVKRYFTPEQLLSLYQAQVRSCMEYCSHLWDGSAKYQLAALDSVDKRARRLIGNEALSSSKLQSLEHRRK
;
A
#
# COMPACT_ATOMS: atom_id res chain seq x y z
N MET A 1 -1.17 8.98 36.68
CA MET A 1 -0.68 9.30 35.34
C MET A 1 -1.90 9.44 34.45
N SER A 2 -2.43 10.65 34.34
CA SER A 2 -3.58 10.95 33.49
C SER A 2 -3.09 10.92 32.06
N VAL A 3 -3.52 9.94 31.28
CA VAL A 3 -3.21 9.88 29.85
C VAL A 3 -4.09 10.93 29.20
N GLU A 4 -3.47 12.03 28.78
CA GLU A 4 -4.09 13.05 27.93
C GLU A 4 -4.55 12.33 26.66
N ILE A 5 -5.86 12.20 26.45
CA ILE A 5 -6.42 11.58 25.25
C ILE A 5 -6.22 12.58 24.10
N SER A 6 -5.05 12.56 23.47
CA SER A 6 -4.84 13.28 22.21
C SER A 6 -5.68 12.63 21.12
N ASP A 7 -6.37 13.46 20.33
CA ASP A 7 -7.21 13.05 19.20
C ASP A 7 -6.46 12.31 18.07
N SER A 8 -5.16 12.11 18.22
CA SER A 8 -4.31 11.34 17.31
C SER A 8 -3.07 10.80 18.00
N LEU A 9 -2.85 9.49 17.90
CA LEU A 9 -1.66 8.78 18.37
C LEU A 9 -0.78 8.40 17.17
N GLU A 10 0.47 8.86 17.14
CA GLU A 10 1.45 8.40 16.15
C GLU A 10 2.21 7.19 16.69
N LEU A 11 1.91 6.01 16.15
CA LEU A 11 2.57 4.74 16.52
C LEU A 11 3.30 4.15 15.31
N LEU A 12 4.63 4.06 15.35
CA LEU A 12 5.47 3.56 14.22
C LEU A 12 5.19 4.26 12.87
N GLY A 13 4.80 5.54 12.88
CA GLY A 13 4.41 6.27 11.66
C GLY A 13 3.01 5.92 11.15
N VAL A 14 2.15 5.44 12.05
CA VAL A 14 0.70 5.26 11.88
C VAL A 14 0.00 6.29 12.76
N THR A 15 -0.77 7.20 12.16
CA THR A 15 -1.56 8.18 12.91
C THR A 15 -2.94 7.58 13.20
N ILE A 16 -3.14 7.11 14.43
CA ILE A 16 -4.40 6.56 14.93
C ILE A 16 -5.20 7.72 15.52
N SER A 17 -6.16 8.25 14.76
CA SER A 17 -7.04 9.31 15.27
C SER A 17 -8.12 8.75 16.19
N SER A 18 -8.54 9.52 17.20
CA SER A 18 -9.60 9.21 18.16
C SER A 18 -10.96 8.92 17.52
N LYS A 19 -11.20 9.44 16.30
CA LYS A 19 -12.38 9.12 15.47
C LYS A 19 -12.21 7.85 14.61
N LEU A 20 -11.10 7.13 14.76
CA LEU A 20 -10.76 5.93 13.98
C LEU A 20 -10.89 6.13 12.46
N ASN A 21 -10.68 7.36 11.96
CA ASN A 21 -10.80 7.66 10.54
C ASN A 21 -9.50 7.28 9.81
N PHE A 22 -9.44 6.02 9.38
CA PHE A 22 -8.31 5.50 8.61
C PHE A 22 -8.26 6.01 7.17
N GLY A 23 -9.29 6.71 6.68
CA GLY A 23 -9.38 7.14 5.27
C GLY A 23 -8.23 8.03 4.83
N GLN A 24 -7.98 9.11 5.57
CA GLN A 24 -6.88 10.03 5.27
C GLN A 24 -5.51 9.34 5.41
N PHE A 25 -5.40 8.40 6.35
CA PHE A 25 -4.19 7.63 6.55
C PHE A 25 -3.92 6.65 5.40
N ILE A 26 -4.93 5.90 4.97
CA ILE A 26 -4.87 5.00 3.81
C ILE A 26 -4.53 5.79 2.56
N GLU A 27 -5.13 6.97 2.36
CA GLU A 27 -4.82 7.84 1.22
C GLU A 27 -3.36 8.32 1.27
N SER A 28 -2.87 8.74 2.45
CA SER A 28 -1.47 9.14 2.63
C SER A 28 -0.50 7.99 2.35
N LYS A 29 -0.82 6.77 2.81
CA LYS A 29 -0.05 5.56 2.50
C LYS A 29 -0.11 5.20 1.01
N ALA A 30 -1.28 5.27 0.39
CA ALA A 30 -1.46 5.05 -1.05
C ALA A 30 -0.65 6.07 -1.87
N LYS A 31 -0.62 7.34 -1.45
CA LYS A 31 0.20 8.39 -2.07
C LYS A 31 1.69 8.10 -1.94
N THR A 32 2.13 7.61 -0.77
CA THR A 32 3.53 7.22 -0.54
C THR A 32 3.93 6.00 -1.39
N ALA A 33 3.06 4.98 -1.45
CA ALA A 33 3.22 3.82 -2.32
C ALA A 33 3.26 4.24 -3.81
N GLY A 34 2.38 5.15 -4.22
CA GLY A 34 2.37 5.73 -5.56
C GLY A 34 3.65 6.49 -5.91
N LYS A 35 4.23 7.26 -4.98
CA LYS A 35 5.53 7.92 -5.16
C LYS A 35 6.65 6.90 -5.40
N LYS A 36 6.71 5.85 -4.57
CA LYS A 36 7.68 4.74 -4.74
C LYS A 36 7.52 4.06 -6.10
N LEU A 37 6.28 3.81 -6.52
CA LEU A 37 5.98 3.26 -7.84
C LEU A 37 6.41 4.20 -8.98
N GLY A 38 6.25 5.52 -8.81
CA GLY A 38 6.72 6.51 -9.77
C GLY A 38 8.24 6.49 -9.96
N ILE A 39 8.99 6.33 -8.86
CA ILE A 39 10.45 6.14 -8.92
C ILE A 39 10.77 4.83 -9.65
N LEU A 40 10.07 3.74 -9.32
CA LEU A 40 10.22 2.44 -9.97
C LEU A 40 9.98 2.53 -11.49
N ASN A 41 9.01 3.34 -11.92
CA ASN A 41 8.74 3.57 -13.33
C ASN A 41 9.89 4.28 -14.05
N LYS A 42 10.55 5.23 -13.39
CA LYS A 42 11.71 5.94 -13.96
C LYS A 42 12.90 5.01 -14.14
N VAL A 43 13.13 4.11 -13.18
CA VAL A 43 14.26 3.20 -13.21
C VAL A 43 13.97 1.87 -13.92
N LYS A 44 12.72 1.64 -14.35
CA LYS A 44 12.28 0.39 -15.01
C LYS A 44 13.19 -0.06 -16.15
N ARG A 45 13.76 0.87 -16.91
CA ARG A 45 14.64 0.56 -18.06
C ARG A 45 15.92 -0.18 -17.66
N TYR A 46 16.32 -0.13 -16.39
CA TYR A 46 17.53 -0.76 -15.87
C TYR A 46 17.28 -2.14 -15.23
N PHE A 47 16.02 -2.58 -15.11
CA PHE A 47 15.66 -3.81 -14.41
C PHE A 47 14.90 -4.78 -15.31
N THR A 48 15.10 -6.08 -15.08
CA THR A 48 14.26 -7.11 -15.69
C THR A 48 12.85 -7.10 -15.06
N PRO A 49 11.81 -7.59 -15.75
CA PRO A 49 10.45 -7.65 -15.18
C PRO A 49 10.38 -8.43 -13.87
N GLU A 50 11.22 -9.44 -13.67
CA GLU A 50 11.28 -10.21 -12.43
C GLU A 50 11.88 -9.42 -11.26
N GLN A 51 12.97 -8.68 -11.51
CA GLN A 51 13.57 -7.78 -10.52
C GLN A 51 12.61 -6.65 -10.15
N LEU A 52 11.91 -6.11 -11.15
CA LEU A 52 10.92 -5.05 -10.98
C LEU A 52 9.73 -5.53 -10.12
N LEU A 53 9.29 -6.78 -10.34
CA LEU A 53 8.26 -7.41 -9.52
C LEU A 53 8.72 -7.60 -8.07
N SER A 54 9.96 -8.07 -7.87
CA SER A 54 10.53 -8.28 -6.54
C SER A 54 10.68 -6.95 -5.78
N LEU A 55 11.14 -5.91 -6.47
CA LEU A 55 11.27 -4.56 -5.91
C LEU A 55 9.90 -3.93 -5.60
N TYR A 56 8.91 -4.15 -6.47
CA TYR A 56 7.52 -3.77 -6.19
C TYR A 56 6.99 -4.45 -4.93
N GLN A 57 7.18 -5.76 -4.80
CA GLN A 57 6.75 -6.53 -3.63
C GLN A 57 7.40 -6.01 -2.34
N ALA A 58 8.73 -5.85 -2.34
CA ALA A 58 9.49 -5.44 -1.16
C ALA A 58 9.23 -3.99 -0.72
N GLN A 59 9.01 -3.07 -1.68
CA GLN A 59 8.94 -1.63 -1.37
C GLN A 59 7.54 -1.06 -1.39
N VAL A 60 6.72 -1.44 -2.38
CA VAL A 60 5.40 -0.84 -2.58
C VAL A 60 4.34 -1.69 -1.90
N ARG A 61 4.34 -3.00 -2.18
CA ARG A 61 3.37 -3.94 -1.62
C ARG A 61 3.53 -4.06 -0.11
N SER A 62 4.75 -4.20 0.42
CA SER A 62 4.99 -4.18 1.86
C SER A 62 4.48 -2.90 2.53
N CYS A 63 4.58 -1.72 1.89
CA CYS A 63 4.03 -0.47 2.45
C CYS A 63 2.49 -0.44 2.47
N MET A 64 1.85 -1.13 1.53
CA MET A 64 0.38 -1.22 1.43
C MET A 64 -0.21 -2.37 2.25
N GLU A 65 0.60 -3.35 2.65
CA GLU A 65 0.21 -4.46 3.52
C GLU A 65 0.57 -4.19 4.99
N TYR A 66 1.59 -3.37 5.24
CA TYR A 66 1.92 -2.89 6.57
C TYR A 66 0.71 -2.13 7.15
N CYS A 67 0.17 -2.64 8.25
CA CYS A 67 -1.05 -2.15 8.92
C CYS A 67 -2.38 -2.47 8.22
N SER A 68 -2.43 -3.49 7.35
CA SER A 68 -3.69 -3.95 6.75
C SER A 68 -4.77 -4.30 7.76
N HIS A 69 -4.40 -4.87 8.91
CA HIS A 69 -5.33 -5.20 10.00
C HIS A 69 -5.97 -3.96 10.65
N LEU A 70 -5.30 -2.80 10.65
CA LEU A 70 -5.87 -1.57 11.23
C LEU A 70 -7.01 -1.02 10.38
N TRP A 71 -6.93 -1.16 9.06
CA TRP A 71 -7.91 -0.60 8.14
C TRP A 71 -8.75 -1.65 7.43
N ASP A 72 -8.74 -2.90 7.88
CA ASP A 72 -9.54 -3.96 7.26
C ASP A 72 -11.04 -3.61 7.26
N GLY A 73 -11.51 -2.94 8.31
CA GLY A 73 -12.88 -2.40 8.41
C GLY A 73 -13.12 -1.07 7.68
N SER A 74 -12.19 -0.60 6.86
CA SER A 74 -12.31 0.69 6.16
C SER A 74 -13.20 0.62 4.93
N ALA A 75 -13.78 1.75 4.54
CA ALA A 75 -14.73 1.81 3.45
C ALA A 75 -14.08 1.46 2.09
N LYS A 76 -14.82 0.76 1.23
CA LYS A 76 -14.33 0.29 -0.09
C LYS A 76 -13.71 1.40 -0.95
N TYR A 77 -14.21 2.63 -0.85
CA TYR A 77 -13.65 3.76 -1.60
C TYR A 77 -12.23 4.13 -1.16
N GLN A 78 -11.90 3.92 0.12
CA GLN A 78 -10.56 4.17 0.67
C GLN A 78 -9.58 3.08 0.19
N LEU A 79 -10.07 1.83 0.12
CA LEU A 79 -9.32 0.71 -0.45
C LEU A 79 -9.12 0.83 -1.96
N ALA A 80 -10.01 1.54 -2.68
CA ALA A 80 -9.88 1.76 -4.12
C ALA A 80 -8.61 2.55 -4.49
N ALA A 81 -8.12 3.43 -3.62
CA ALA A 81 -6.86 4.13 -3.83
C ALA A 81 -5.67 3.16 -3.85
N LEU A 82 -5.68 2.17 -2.95
CA LEU A 82 -4.67 1.10 -2.89
C LEU A 82 -4.74 0.20 -4.13
N ASP A 83 -5.95 -0.19 -4.53
CA ASP A 83 -6.18 -0.98 -5.75
C ASP A 83 -5.69 -0.26 -7.02
N SER A 84 -5.87 1.07 -7.09
CA SER A 84 -5.34 1.88 -8.19
C SER A 84 -3.81 1.84 -8.29
N VAL A 85 -3.10 1.77 -7.15
CA VAL A 85 -1.64 1.62 -7.13
C VAL A 85 -1.24 0.22 -7.61
N ASP A 86 -1.93 -0.83 -7.16
CA ASP A 86 -1.66 -2.20 -7.60
C ASP A 86 -1.89 -2.37 -9.11
N LYS A 87 -3.00 -1.83 -9.64
CA LYS A 87 -3.29 -1.82 -11.09
C LYS A 87 -2.20 -1.11 -11.89
N ARG A 88 -1.72 0.06 -11.42
CA ARG A 88 -0.60 0.77 -12.08
C ARG A 88 0.67 -0.07 -12.04
N ALA A 89 0.95 -0.75 -10.93
CA ALA A 89 2.13 -1.59 -10.81
C ALA A 89 2.11 -2.80 -11.75
N ARG A 90 0.95 -3.48 -11.88
CA ARG A 90 0.78 -4.58 -12.85
C ARG A 90 1.05 -4.12 -14.28
N ARG A 91 0.51 -2.97 -14.69
CA ARG A 91 0.78 -2.36 -16.01
C ARG A 91 2.26 -2.02 -16.19
N LEU A 92 2.91 -1.55 -15.14
CA LEU A 92 4.33 -1.21 -15.16
C LEU A 92 5.22 -2.44 -15.31
N ILE A 93 4.88 -3.56 -14.69
CA ILE A 93 5.63 -4.81 -14.80
C ILE A 93 5.39 -5.48 -16.16
N GLY A 94 4.18 -5.31 -16.74
CA GLY A 94 3.88 -5.70 -18.13
C GLY A 94 3.83 -7.20 -18.40
N ASN A 95 4.16 -8.04 -17.41
CA ASN A 95 4.05 -9.49 -17.49
C ASN A 95 2.92 -9.96 -16.58
N GLU A 96 1.71 -9.95 -17.14
CA GLU A 96 0.47 -10.23 -16.39
C GLU A 96 0.49 -11.64 -15.78
N ALA A 97 1.10 -12.62 -16.47
CA ALA A 97 1.31 -13.98 -15.98
C ALA A 97 2.20 -14.03 -14.73
N LEU A 98 3.38 -13.40 -14.75
CA LEU A 98 4.26 -13.32 -13.58
C LEU A 98 3.62 -12.55 -12.42
N SER A 99 2.84 -11.52 -12.73
CA SER A 99 2.11 -10.74 -11.73
C SER A 99 1.00 -11.56 -11.07
N SER A 100 0.25 -12.34 -11.85
CA SER A 100 -0.88 -13.14 -11.35
C SER A 100 -0.41 -14.32 -10.51
N SER A 101 0.67 -15.00 -10.93
CA SER A 101 1.22 -16.15 -10.19
C SER A 101 1.90 -15.78 -8.86
N LYS A 102 2.52 -14.59 -8.76
CA LYS A 102 3.27 -14.14 -7.56
C LYS A 102 2.55 -13.09 -6.71
N LEU A 103 1.54 -12.37 -7.24
CA LEU A 103 0.79 -11.36 -6.48
C LEU A 103 -0.62 -11.86 -6.17
N GLN A 104 -0.77 -12.50 -5.01
CA GLN A 104 -2.08 -12.73 -4.40
C GLN A 104 -2.82 -11.40 -4.23
N SER A 105 -4.16 -11.40 -4.40
CA SER A 105 -4.97 -10.21 -4.16
C SER A 105 -4.78 -9.72 -2.72
N LEU A 106 -4.76 -8.40 -2.52
CA LEU A 106 -4.61 -7.80 -1.20
C LEU A 106 -5.78 -8.18 -0.28
N GLU A 107 -6.93 -8.49 -0.88
CA GLU A 107 -8.13 -8.99 -0.18
C GLU A 107 -7.93 -10.37 0.44
N HIS A 108 -7.02 -11.19 -0.09
CA HIS A 108 -6.79 -12.53 0.44
C HIS A 108 -6.01 -12.53 1.77
N ARG A 109 -5.27 -11.46 2.06
CA ARG A 109 -4.50 -11.28 3.32
C ARG A 109 -5.23 -10.46 4.38
N ARG A 110 -6.50 -10.15 4.11
CA ARG A 110 -7.39 -9.30 4.91
C ARG A 110 -8.45 -10.11 5.68
N LYS A 111 -8.42 -11.44 5.59
CA LYS A 111 -9.28 -12.34 6.37
C LYS A 111 -8.62 -12.76 7.68
#